data_AF-A0A0K6FZG3-F1
#
_entry.id   AF-A0A0K6FZG3-F1
#
_cell.length_a   1.000
_cell.length_b   1.000
_cell.length_c   1.000
_cell.angle_alpha   90.00
_cell.angle_beta   90.00
_cell.angle_gamma   90.00
#
_symmetry.space_group_name_H-M   'P 1'
#
loop_
_entity.id
_entity.type
_entity.pdbx_description
1 polymer ?
#
loop_
_entity_poly.entity_id
_entity_poly.type
_entity_poly.pdbx_seq_one_letter_code
_entity_poly.pdbx_strand_id
1 'polypeptide(L)'
;MGTRGYFAYRYNRVYYRQYAPRDSYPDGRGQSFLDLVPRNPSVLQAWIANTIDMLENTETVERDDFEECEYYQEIRENDWVFLIGLGIDWTYVIDLDNFAFTVNGRDHWRLDRLPRDLTDYYGGAGLEHDIPDEFLCPEVDLWPAPNFDVEERQRRYEALQSVVIPASEWGAPTWDELSISQHFSIDITHHLLQETSAILSYAYMPHIESRVGKFCWDMLCASIPGLPIFQDSDFEKFNLSPQTLLSGHNKRVQPAYHKMRSLQTSNPFKLNDTKSIEYFCVRGCLVTFCVRLGEPIYVAHEVEQMVRKIRRGGPSGSVGIILSSQQELVVVAVDGLEVRHSPVLDIRATDDAPGRASDGRLLLTHLLRPSTGVLPLPWRSPQPHRPLSESSSCMEALPPEVLRIIIQYADTGAYLALCLVSRSIRSLCLANPRVGDYTILRKVPNFESIFVARSVDDNVEKTVELWWQSNEIDYSDHGKWEFEEVSLEELGEP
;
A
#
# COMPACT_ATOMS: atom_id res chain seq x y z
N MET A 1 28.75 -26.41 -14.33
CA MET A 1 28.26 -25.16 -13.73
C MET A 1 27.39 -25.58 -12.57
N GLY A 2 27.74 -25.20 -11.33
CA GLY A 2 26.96 -25.60 -10.15
C GLY A 2 25.89 -24.56 -9.85
N THR A 3 24.78 -24.98 -9.26
CA THR A 3 23.75 -24.07 -8.73
C THR A 3 24.19 -23.46 -7.43
N ARG A 4 23.96 -22.16 -7.31
CA ARG A 4 24.33 -21.38 -6.13
C ARG A 4 23.12 -21.15 -5.26
N GLY A 5 23.34 -21.01 -3.98
CA GLY A 5 22.26 -20.88 -3.03
C GLY A 5 22.68 -20.32 -1.69
N TYR A 6 21.70 -20.14 -0.84
CA TYR A 6 21.91 -19.81 0.56
C TYR A 6 21.16 -20.79 1.45
N PHE A 7 21.77 -21.05 2.60
CA PHE A 7 21.13 -21.75 3.69
C PHE A 7 21.13 -20.84 4.91
N ALA A 8 20.08 -20.87 5.72
CA ALA A 8 20.12 -20.22 7.02
C ALA A 8 19.30 -20.93 8.09
N TYR A 9 19.65 -20.65 9.33
CA TYR A 9 18.70 -20.71 10.43
C TYR A 9 18.12 -19.33 10.68
N ARG A 10 16.85 -19.25 11.09
CA ARG A 10 16.26 -18.02 11.61
C ARG A 10 15.85 -18.24 13.06
N TYR A 11 16.35 -17.37 13.93
CA TYR A 11 16.04 -17.35 15.36
C TYR A 11 16.05 -15.92 15.88
N ASN A 12 15.06 -15.56 16.69
CA ASN A 12 14.83 -14.23 17.22
C ASN A 12 14.82 -13.14 16.12
N ARG A 13 14.19 -13.45 14.98
CA ARG A 13 14.13 -12.60 13.77
C ARG A 13 15.49 -12.27 13.15
N VAL A 14 16.52 -13.04 13.48
CA VAL A 14 17.88 -12.93 12.93
C VAL A 14 18.17 -14.16 12.08
N TYR A 15 18.71 -13.94 10.88
CA TYR A 15 19.16 -15.01 10.00
C TYR A 15 20.64 -15.28 10.20
N TYR A 16 20.98 -16.54 10.40
CA TYR A 16 22.34 -17.07 10.46
C TYR A 16 22.60 -17.78 9.14
N ARG A 17 23.13 -17.04 8.17
CA ARG A 17 23.22 -17.46 6.77
C ARG A 17 24.60 -18.03 6.43
N GLN A 18 24.61 -19.03 5.57
CA GLN A 18 25.79 -19.57 4.91
C GLN A 18 25.59 -19.63 3.39
N TYR A 19 26.63 -19.29 2.63
CA TYR A 19 26.62 -19.38 1.18
C TYR A 19 26.91 -20.82 0.70
N ALA A 20 26.12 -21.30 -0.24
CA ALA A 20 26.27 -22.59 -0.89
C ALA A 20 26.68 -22.36 -2.37
N PRO A 21 27.97 -22.42 -2.71
CA PRO A 21 28.44 -22.02 -4.04
C PRO A 21 28.11 -23.02 -5.16
N ARG A 22 27.74 -24.26 -4.80
CA ARG A 22 27.47 -25.35 -5.74
C ARG A 22 26.43 -26.31 -5.16
N ASP A 23 25.71 -26.97 -6.07
CA ASP A 23 24.80 -28.09 -5.77
C ASP A 23 23.64 -27.71 -4.84
N SER A 24 23.11 -26.50 -5.03
CA SER A 24 22.03 -25.96 -4.21
C SER A 24 20.65 -26.46 -4.62
N TYR A 25 20.56 -27.39 -5.58
CA TYR A 25 19.29 -27.95 -6.01
C TYR A 25 18.58 -28.72 -4.87
N PRO A 26 17.26 -28.90 -4.98
CA PRO A 26 16.48 -29.70 -4.05
C PRO A 26 17.01 -31.12 -3.86
N ASP A 27 17.49 -31.77 -4.92
CA ASP A 27 18.06 -33.14 -4.90
C ASP A 27 19.47 -33.22 -4.30
N GLY A 28 20.14 -32.08 -4.13
CA GLY A 28 21.48 -31.97 -3.55
C GLY A 28 21.46 -31.43 -2.13
N ARG A 29 21.92 -30.18 -1.95
CA ARG A 29 21.97 -29.55 -0.63
C ARG A 29 20.58 -29.34 -0.03
N GLY A 30 19.54 -29.08 -0.82
CA GLY A 30 18.18 -28.90 -0.31
C GLY A 30 17.73 -30.12 0.52
N GLN A 31 17.84 -31.31 -0.06
CA GLN A 31 17.53 -32.57 0.61
C GLN A 31 18.45 -32.82 1.82
N SER A 32 19.74 -32.51 1.67
CA SER A 32 20.70 -32.66 2.78
C SER A 32 20.30 -31.82 4.01
N PHE A 33 19.74 -30.62 3.80
CA PHE A 33 19.23 -29.78 4.90
C PHE A 33 17.90 -30.31 5.46
N LEU A 34 17.00 -30.78 4.60
CA LEU A 34 15.76 -31.43 5.02
C LEU A 34 16.04 -32.61 5.96
N ASP A 35 17.06 -33.42 5.63
CA ASP A 35 17.45 -34.61 6.38
C ASP A 35 18.11 -34.29 7.74
N LEU A 36 18.55 -33.05 7.97
CA LEU A 36 19.04 -32.62 9.30
C LEU A 36 17.92 -32.55 10.34
N VAL A 37 16.69 -32.29 9.90
CA VAL A 37 15.54 -32.06 10.79
C VAL A 37 14.98 -33.40 11.27
N PRO A 38 15.04 -33.71 12.59
CA PRO A 38 14.55 -34.99 13.07
C PRO A 38 13.03 -35.11 12.92
N ARG A 39 12.55 -36.25 12.44
CA ARG A 39 11.11 -36.52 12.28
C ARG A 39 10.41 -36.99 13.55
N ASN A 40 11.17 -37.44 14.56
CA ASN A 40 10.59 -37.83 15.84
C ASN A 40 10.34 -36.58 16.69
N PRO A 41 9.11 -36.32 17.20
CA PRO A 41 8.79 -35.07 17.91
C PRO A 41 9.68 -34.79 19.12
N SER A 42 10.03 -35.81 19.93
CA SER A 42 10.88 -35.62 21.11
C SER A 42 12.32 -35.33 20.73
N VAL A 43 12.82 -35.97 19.67
CA VAL A 43 14.17 -35.72 19.14
C VAL A 43 14.23 -34.36 18.46
N LEU A 44 13.17 -33.96 17.75
CA LEU A 44 13.05 -32.65 17.10
C LEU A 44 13.14 -31.52 18.14
N GLN A 45 12.40 -31.63 19.25
CA GLN A 45 12.45 -30.61 20.30
C GLN A 45 13.84 -30.49 20.94
N ALA A 46 14.51 -31.63 21.21
CA ALA A 46 15.88 -31.61 21.71
C ALA A 46 16.86 -31.02 20.69
N TRP A 47 16.67 -31.32 19.41
CA TRP A 47 17.46 -30.75 18.32
C TRP A 47 17.26 -29.25 18.19
N ILE A 48 16.03 -28.74 18.26
CA ILE A 48 15.74 -27.29 18.24
C ILE A 48 16.44 -26.58 19.39
N ALA A 49 16.32 -27.11 20.62
CA ALA A 49 16.97 -26.51 21.78
C ALA A 49 18.50 -26.46 21.62
N ASN A 50 19.11 -27.53 21.11
CA ASN A 50 20.55 -27.57 20.83
C ASN A 50 20.94 -26.62 19.70
N THR A 51 20.11 -26.47 18.67
CA THR A 51 20.35 -25.53 17.57
C THR A 51 20.26 -24.09 18.07
N ILE A 52 19.29 -23.75 18.91
CA ILE A 52 19.20 -22.42 19.55
C ILE A 52 20.46 -22.13 20.36
N ASP A 53 20.88 -23.04 21.22
CA ASP A 53 22.11 -22.89 22.03
C ASP A 53 23.36 -22.73 21.12
N MET A 54 23.44 -23.48 20.02
CA MET A 54 24.50 -23.30 19.03
C MET A 54 24.49 -21.88 18.44
N LEU A 55 23.33 -21.38 18.00
CA LEU A 55 23.21 -20.07 17.36
C LEU A 55 23.52 -18.92 18.32
N GLU A 56 23.13 -19.03 19.59
CA GLU A 56 23.43 -18.04 20.63
C GLU A 56 24.93 -17.95 20.96
N ASN A 57 25.68 -19.04 20.75
CA ASN A 57 27.11 -19.13 21.05
C ASN A 57 28.03 -19.10 19.82
N THR A 58 27.46 -18.98 18.60
CA THR A 58 28.22 -19.01 17.35
C THR A 58 28.97 -17.70 17.13
N GLU A 59 30.26 -17.78 16.75
CA GLU A 59 31.02 -16.62 16.28
C GLU A 59 30.50 -16.19 14.90
N THR A 60 29.96 -14.98 14.81
CA THR A 60 29.45 -14.40 13.55
C THR A 60 30.49 -13.49 12.92
N VAL A 61 30.51 -13.46 11.59
CA VAL A 61 31.43 -12.63 10.81
C VAL A 61 30.62 -11.53 10.11
N GLU A 62 31.02 -10.27 10.30
CA GLU A 62 30.36 -9.10 9.67
C GLU A 62 30.74 -8.89 8.18
N ARG A 63 31.65 -9.71 7.63
CA ARG A 63 32.20 -9.50 6.27
C ARG A 63 31.31 -10.06 5.16
N ASP A 64 31.24 -9.29 4.09
CA ASP A 64 30.52 -9.56 2.83
C ASP A 64 31.37 -10.33 1.81
N ASP A 65 32.41 -11.04 2.28
CA ASP A 65 33.32 -11.78 1.40
C ASP A 65 32.63 -13.09 0.96
N PHE A 66 32.22 -13.16 -0.31
CA PHE A 66 31.55 -14.30 -0.97
C PHE A 66 32.38 -15.61 -1.05
N GLU A 67 33.44 -15.73 -0.26
CA GLU A 67 34.25 -16.95 -0.21
C GLU A 67 33.58 -18.00 0.67
N GLU A 68 33.88 -19.29 0.44
CA GLU A 68 33.42 -20.40 1.27
C GLU A 68 33.89 -20.19 2.72
N CYS A 69 33.05 -19.53 3.54
CA CYS A 69 33.26 -19.38 4.96
C CYS A 69 32.52 -20.50 5.70
N GLU A 70 33.23 -21.19 6.59
CA GLU A 70 32.62 -22.15 7.52
C GLU A 70 31.75 -21.46 8.59
N TYR A 71 31.79 -20.12 8.66
CA TYR A 71 31.08 -19.30 9.64
C TYR A 71 29.73 -18.81 9.14
N TYR A 72 28.80 -18.58 10.07
CA TYR A 72 27.54 -17.93 9.79
C TYR A 72 27.69 -16.42 9.68
N GLN A 73 27.04 -15.85 8.68
CA GLN A 73 26.83 -14.41 8.58
C GLN A 73 25.50 -14.06 9.26
N GLU A 74 25.55 -13.15 10.24
CA GLU A 74 24.36 -12.63 10.90
C GLU A 74 23.72 -11.55 10.02
N ILE A 75 22.46 -11.76 9.64
CA ILE A 75 21.72 -10.84 8.77
C ILE A 75 20.33 -10.63 9.33
N ARG A 76 19.93 -9.36 9.47
CA ARG A 76 18.59 -8.98 9.93
C ARG A 76 17.61 -8.72 8.79
N GLU A 77 18.15 -8.41 7.62
CA GLU A 77 17.38 -8.21 6.40
C GLU A 77 17.10 -9.56 5.73
N ASN A 78 15.89 -9.72 5.18
CA ASN A 78 15.46 -10.96 4.52
C ASN A 78 15.62 -10.90 2.99
N ASP A 79 16.13 -9.80 2.44
CA ASP A 79 16.25 -9.55 0.99
C ASP A 79 16.96 -10.70 0.26
N TRP A 80 17.98 -11.26 0.92
CA TRP A 80 18.79 -12.33 0.37
C TRP A 80 18.04 -13.64 0.14
N VAL A 81 16.95 -13.86 0.88
CA VAL A 81 16.10 -15.07 0.76
C VAL A 81 15.41 -15.10 -0.60
N PHE A 82 15.25 -13.95 -1.26
CA PHE A 82 14.45 -13.76 -2.47
C PHE A 82 15.27 -13.42 -3.72
N LEU A 83 16.59 -13.56 -3.70
CA LEU A 83 17.51 -13.19 -4.81
C LEU A 83 17.49 -14.14 -6.02
N ILE A 84 16.41 -14.90 -6.21
CA ILE A 84 16.31 -15.91 -7.28
C ILE A 84 16.44 -15.21 -8.64
N GLY A 85 17.44 -15.61 -9.43
CA GLY A 85 17.75 -15.04 -10.74
C GLY A 85 18.89 -14.03 -10.76
N LEU A 86 19.43 -13.59 -9.62
CA LEU A 86 20.64 -12.75 -9.54
C LEU A 86 21.92 -13.58 -9.37
N GLY A 87 21.94 -14.78 -9.95
CA GLY A 87 23.00 -15.76 -9.77
C GLY A 87 22.91 -16.56 -8.47
N ILE A 88 21.77 -16.48 -7.78
CA ILE A 88 21.32 -17.38 -6.73
C ILE A 88 20.12 -18.14 -7.29
N ASP A 89 20.17 -19.46 -7.18
CA ASP A 89 19.16 -20.36 -7.74
C ASP A 89 18.20 -20.86 -6.66
N TRP A 90 18.69 -21.08 -5.43
CA TRP A 90 17.93 -21.68 -4.33
C TRP A 90 18.24 -21.07 -2.97
N THR A 91 17.22 -20.85 -2.15
CA THR A 91 17.39 -20.49 -0.73
C THR A 91 16.61 -21.44 0.18
N TYR A 92 17.22 -21.82 1.30
CA TYR A 92 16.61 -22.69 2.30
C TYR A 92 16.75 -22.06 3.68
N VAL A 93 15.67 -21.97 4.44
CA VAL A 93 15.68 -21.41 5.80
C VAL A 93 15.00 -22.37 6.75
N ILE A 94 15.70 -22.80 7.79
CA ILE A 94 15.05 -23.41 8.96
C ILE A 94 14.67 -22.28 9.93
N ASP A 95 13.40 -21.93 9.94
CA ASP A 95 12.82 -20.87 10.76
C ASP A 95 12.34 -21.43 12.09
N LEU A 96 13.14 -21.23 13.13
CA LEU A 96 12.86 -21.69 14.48
C LEU A 96 11.82 -20.81 15.18
N ASP A 97 11.65 -19.55 14.75
CA ASP A 97 10.66 -18.63 15.31
C ASP A 97 9.23 -19.02 14.90
N ASN A 98 9.07 -19.45 13.63
CA ASN A 98 7.79 -19.86 13.07
C ASN A 98 7.61 -21.39 12.99
N PHE A 99 8.60 -22.16 13.45
CA PHE A 99 8.61 -23.62 13.37
C PHE A 99 8.37 -24.13 11.93
N ALA A 100 9.07 -23.52 10.97
CA ALA A 100 8.90 -23.75 9.54
C ALA A 100 10.24 -24.00 8.81
N PHE A 101 10.20 -24.75 7.71
CA PHE A 101 11.28 -24.86 6.73
C PHE A 101 10.85 -24.14 5.46
N THR A 102 11.56 -23.09 5.07
CA THR A 102 11.18 -22.24 3.94
C THR A 102 12.08 -22.49 2.75
N VAL A 103 11.49 -22.71 1.59
CA VAL A 103 12.20 -22.77 0.30
C VAL A 103 11.93 -21.49 -0.47
N ASN A 104 12.98 -20.84 -0.98
CA ASN A 104 12.89 -19.70 -1.89
C ASN A 104 12.10 -18.50 -1.32
N GLY A 105 11.98 -18.44 0.01
CA GLY A 105 11.21 -17.43 0.74
C GLY A 105 9.69 -17.50 0.56
N ARG A 106 9.18 -18.48 -0.20
CA ARG A 106 7.76 -18.56 -0.62
C ARG A 106 7.04 -19.75 -0.04
N ASP A 107 7.69 -20.90 -0.03
CA ASP A 107 7.05 -22.16 0.35
C ASP A 107 7.44 -22.50 1.78
N HIS A 108 6.50 -22.36 2.70
CA HIS A 108 6.72 -22.55 4.13
C HIS A 108 6.21 -23.91 4.56
N TRP A 109 7.12 -24.85 4.77
CA TRP A 109 6.84 -26.20 5.21
C TRP A 109 6.82 -26.28 6.73
N ARG A 110 5.93 -27.06 7.33
CA ARG A 110 5.93 -27.30 8.77
C ARG A 110 7.14 -28.15 9.16
N LEU A 111 7.87 -27.72 10.18
CA LEU A 111 9.09 -28.43 10.60
C LEU A 111 8.81 -29.82 11.19
N ASP A 112 7.61 -30.06 11.76
CA ASP A 112 7.17 -31.36 12.28
C ASP A 112 6.59 -32.30 11.21
N ARG A 113 6.37 -31.80 10.00
CA ARG A 113 5.73 -32.55 8.90
C ARG A 113 6.45 -32.29 7.58
N LEU A 114 7.77 -32.42 7.59
CA LEU A 114 8.54 -32.30 6.35
C LEU A 114 8.29 -33.51 5.43
N PRO A 115 8.31 -33.31 4.10
CA PRO A 115 8.25 -34.40 3.14
C PRO A 115 9.48 -35.31 3.29
N ARG A 116 9.41 -36.49 2.67
CA ARG A 116 10.58 -37.38 2.65
C ARG A 116 11.63 -36.93 1.66
N ASP A 117 11.17 -36.42 0.52
CA ASP A 117 11.97 -36.04 -0.61
C ASP A 117 11.44 -34.70 -1.14
N LEU A 118 12.31 -33.69 -1.24
CA LEU A 118 11.93 -32.41 -1.84
C LEU A 118 11.74 -32.52 -3.37
N THR A 119 12.37 -33.51 -4.01
CA THR A 119 12.28 -33.71 -5.47
C THR A 119 10.90 -34.17 -5.92
N ASP A 120 10.08 -34.67 -5.00
CA ASP A 120 8.66 -34.96 -5.26
C ASP A 120 7.90 -33.68 -5.65
N TYR A 121 8.36 -32.51 -5.19
CA TYR A 121 7.67 -31.22 -5.38
C TYR A 121 8.46 -30.23 -6.22
N TYR A 122 9.78 -30.27 -6.17
CA TYR A 122 10.65 -29.34 -6.87
C TYR A 122 11.52 -30.02 -7.91
N GLY A 123 11.61 -29.40 -9.08
CA GLY A 123 12.61 -29.73 -10.09
C GLY A 123 13.64 -28.61 -10.26
N GLY A 124 14.43 -28.70 -11.33
CA GLY A 124 15.53 -27.76 -11.57
C GLY A 124 15.09 -26.31 -11.82
N ALA A 125 13.83 -26.09 -12.18
CA ALA A 125 13.27 -24.78 -12.50
C ALA A 125 12.42 -24.16 -11.36
N GLY A 126 12.21 -24.86 -10.25
CA GLY A 126 11.35 -24.43 -9.16
C GLY A 126 10.31 -25.48 -8.78
N LEU A 127 9.16 -25.03 -8.25
CA LEU A 127 8.05 -25.88 -7.87
C LEU A 127 7.38 -26.50 -9.11
N GLU A 128 7.30 -27.82 -9.17
CA GLU A 128 6.70 -28.59 -10.27
C GLU A 128 5.37 -29.23 -9.90
N HIS A 129 5.15 -29.53 -8.60
CA HIS A 129 3.92 -30.13 -8.10
C HIS A 129 3.38 -29.36 -6.89
N ASP A 130 2.06 -29.32 -6.78
CA ASP A 130 1.37 -28.67 -5.65
C ASP A 130 1.76 -29.33 -4.31
N ILE A 131 1.95 -28.50 -3.30
CA ILE A 131 2.29 -28.95 -1.95
C ILE A 131 0.98 -29.17 -1.17
N PRO A 132 0.73 -30.37 -0.62
CA PRO A 132 -0.42 -30.61 0.24
C PRO A 132 -0.46 -29.66 1.46
N ASP A 133 -1.64 -29.10 1.75
CA ASP A 133 -1.87 -28.18 2.88
C ASP A 133 -1.39 -28.72 4.23
N GLU A 134 -1.42 -30.05 4.41
CA GLU A 134 -0.98 -30.69 5.65
C GLU A 134 0.52 -30.53 5.94
N PHE A 135 1.31 -30.21 4.92
CA PHE A 135 2.74 -29.92 5.01
C PHE A 135 3.04 -28.43 5.09
N LEU A 136 2.08 -27.55 4.80
CA LEU A 136 2.30 -26.11 4.78
C LEU A 136 2.07 -25.46 6.13
N CYS A 137 2.87 -24.43 6.42
CA CYS A 137 2.68 -23.52 7.53
C CYS A 137 1.98 -22.27 7.00
N PRO A 138 0.69 -22.06 7.31
CA PRO A 138 -0.09 -20.97 6.71
C PRO A 138 0.28 -19.59 7.25
N GLU A 139 0.86 -19.53 8.45
CA GLU A 139 1.23 -18.27 9.11
C GLU A 139 2.71 -18.28 9.48
N VAL A 140 3.51 -17.50 8.75
CA VAL A 140 4.94 -17.29 9.02
C VAL A 140 5.20 -15.80 9.11
N ASP A 141 5.63 -15.34 10.29
CA ASP A 141 6.05 -13.96 10.49
C ASP A 141 7.48 -13.76 9.97
N LEU A 142 7.60 -13.30 8.72
CA LEU A 142 8.87 -12.93 8.07
C LEU A 142 9.23 -11.45 8.22
N TRP A 143 8.45 -10.69 9.00
CA TRP A 143 8.70 -9.28 9.18
C TRP A 143 10.02 -9.06 9.93
N PRO A 144 10.84 -8.07 9.50
CA PRO A 144 12.01 -7.69 10.26
C PRO A 144 11.58 -7.10 11.61
N ALA A 145 12.47 -7.19 12.60
CA ALA A 145 12.27 -6.50 13.86
C ALA A 145 12.13 -4.97 13.64
N PRO A 146 11.33 -4.26 14.46
CA PRO A 146 11.24 -2.81 14.38
C PRO A 146 12.62 -2.14 14.45
N ASN A 147 12.89 -1.21 13.54
CA ASN A 147 14.15 -0.47 13.48
C ASN A 147 14.22 0.70 14.48
N PHE A 148 13.37 0.69 15.51
CA PHE A 148 13.25 1.74 16.51
C PHE A 148 13.11 1.13 17.91
N ASP A 149 13.47 1.91 18.93
CA ASP A 149 13.33 1.51 20.34
C ASP A 149 11.85 1.39 20.72
N VAL A 150 11.38 0.14 20.84
CA VAL A 150 9.99 -0.23 21.15
C VAL A 150 9.54 0.39 22.48
N GLU A 151 10.35 0.30 23.54
CA GLU A 151 9.98 0.79 24.87
C GLU A 151 9.94 2.32 24.91
N GLU A 152 10.87 2.99 24.24
CA GLU A 152 10.84 4.44 24.09
C GLU A 152 9.59 4.91 23.31
N ARG A 153 9.26 4.24 22.20
CA ARG A 153 8.09 4.60 21.40
C ARG A 153 6.78 4.42 22.15
N GLN A 154 6.64 3.31 22.85
CA GLN A 154 5.48 3.04 23.67
C GLN A 154 5.28 4.12 24.74
N ARG A 155 6.35 4.47 25.48
CA ARG A 155 6.30 5.56 26.49
C ARG A 155 5.92 6.92 25.89
N ARG A 156 6.45 7.25 24.71
CA ARG A 156 6.12 8.52 24.03
C ARG A 156 4.68 8.56 23.55
N TYR A 157 4.15 7.45 23.06
CA TYR A 157 2.75 7.33 22.66
C TYR A 157 1.80 7.46 23.86
N GLU A 158 2.08 6.78 24.98
CA GLU A 158 1.30 6.89 26.21
C GLU A 158 1.26 8.33 26.75
N ALA A 159 2.38 9.07 26.62
CA ALA A 159 2.45 10.48 27.00
C ALA A 159 1.55 11.40 26.15
N LEU A 160 1.05 10.96 25.00
CA LEU A 160 0.09 11.72 24.20
C LEU A 160 -1.31 11.76 24.84
N GLN A 161 -1.62 10.78 25.71
CA GLN A 161 -2.95 10.59 26.28
C GLN A 161 -4.05 10.57 25.20
N SER A 162 -3.78 9.87 24.10
CA SER A 162 -4.69 9.83 22.96
C SER A 162 -5.94 9.01 23.25
N VAL A 163 -7.07 9.44 22.69
CA VAL A 163 -8.33 8.68 22.73
C VAL A 163 -8.52 7.95 21.41
N VAL A 164 -8.76 6.64 21.49
CA VAL A 164 -9.11 5.82 20.30
C VAL A 164 -10.60 5.96 20.03
N ILE A 165 -10.96 6.41 18.83
CA ILE A 165 -12.34 6.68 18.42
C ILE A 165 -12.75 5.70 17.32
N PRO A 166 -13.84 4.94 17.47
CA PRO A 166 -14.29 3.98 16.46
C PRO A 166 -14.68 4.68 15.15
N ALA A 167 -14.55 3.98 14.02
CA ALA A 167 -14.76 4.56 12.67
C ALA A 167 -16.12 5.25 12.51
N SER A 168 -17.18 4.67 13.07
CA SER A 168 -18.55 5.20 13.01
C SER A 168 -18.71 6.59 13.63
N GLU A 169 -17.86 6.94 14.59
CA GLU A 169 -17.91 8.26 15.23
C GLU A 169 -17.22 9.34 14.40
N TRP A 170 -16.40 9.00 13.40
CA TRP A 170 -15.67 9.98 12.57
C TRP A 170 -16.55 10.78 11.62
N GLY A 171 -17.85 10.45 11.52
CA GLY A 171 -18.80 11.15 10.65
C GLY A 171 -18.67 10.78 9.17
N ALA A 172 -18.05 9.63 8.86
CA ALA A 172 -18.07 9.07 7.52
C ALA A 172 -19.52 8.70 7.13
N PRO A 173 -19.97 9.03 5.91
CA PRO A 173 -21.28 8.66 5.42
C PRO A 173 -21.40 7.14 5.27
N THR A 174 -22.63 6.66 5.36
CA THR A 174 -22.96 5.29 4.97
C THR A 174 -22.93 5.13 3.44
N TRP A 175 -22.88 3.89 2.96
CA TRP A 175 -22.80 3.59 1.51
C TRP A 175 -23.91 4.27 0.69
N ASP A 176 -25.13 4.31 1.22
CA ASP A 176 -26.30 4.88 0.53
C ASP A 176 -26.28 6.42 0.49
N GLU A 177 -25.46 7.06 1.32
CA GLU A 177 -25.29 8.52 1.40
C GLU A 177 -24.16 9.04 0.50
N LEU A 178 -23.40 8.14 -0.13
CA LEU A 178 -22.27 8.50 -0.97
C LEU A 178 -22.70 9.16 -2.27
N SER A 179 -21.91 10.12 -2.74
CA SER A 179 -22.05 10.69 -4.08
C SER A 179 -21.47 9.75 -5.15
N ILE A 180 -21.86 9.96 -6.41
CA ILE A 180 -21.31 9.23 -7.57
C ILE A 180 -19.78 9.26 -7.59
N SER A 181 -19.16 10.42 -7.28
CA SER A 181 -17.70 10.54 -7.19
C SER A 181 -17.05 9.73 -6.07
N GLN A 182 -17.79 9.44 -5.00
CA GLN A 182 -17.31 8.61 -3.91
C GLN A 182 -17.50 7.13 -4.24
N HIS A 183 -18.66 6.72 -4.78
CA HIS A 183 -18.87 5.36 -5.29
C HIS A 183 -17.80 5.00 -6.32
N PHE A 184 -17.60 5.85 -7.33
CA PHE A 184 -16.58 5.65 -8.36
C PHE A 184 -15.17 5.48 -7.77
N SER A 185 -14.79 6.33 -6.82
CA SER A 185 -13.48 6.26 -6.15
C SER A 185 -13.30 4.94 -5.37
N ILE A 186 -14.35 4.45 -4.71
CA ILE A 186 -14.30 3.16 -4.02
C ILE A 186 -14.17 2.01 -5.03
N ASP A 187 -14.98 2.03 -6.09
CA ASP A 187 -14.96 1.00 -7.14
C ASP A 187 -13.59 0.86 -7.80
N ILE A 188 -12.99 1.95 -8.27
CA ILE A 188 -11.64 1.89 -8.87
C ILE A 188 -10.60 1.45 -7.85
N THR A 189 -10.77 1.76 -6.57
CA THR A 189 -9.80 1.31 -5.59
C THR A 189 -9.92 -0.17 -5.25
N HIS A 190 -11.11 -0.78 -5.39
CA HIS A 190 -11.24 -2.24 -5.33
C HIS A 190 -10.44 -2.90 -6.43
N HIS A 191 -10.57 -2.42 -7.67
CA HIS A 191 -9.81 -2.94 -8.80
C HIS A 191 -8.29 -2.78 -8.58
N LEU A 192 -7.84 -1.60 -8.14
CA LEU A 192 -6.42 -1.38 -7.83
C LEU A 192 -5.89 -2.36 -6.76
N LEU A 193 -6.68 -2.63 -5.72
CA LEU A 193 -6.30 -3.59 -4.69
C LEU A 193 -6.23 -5.02 -5.22
N GLN A 194 -7.18 -5.44 -6.06
CA GLN A 194 -7.16 -6.77 -6.68
C GLN A 194 -5.85 -6.96 -7.47
N GLU A 195 -5.48 -5.96 -8.28
CA GLU A 195 -4.27 -6.02 -9.12
C GLU A 195 -2.96 -5.95 -8.34
N THR A 196 -2.95 -5.32 -7.16
CA THR A 196 -1.69 -5.03 -6.43
C THR A 196 -1.50 -5.81 -5.14
N SER A 197 -2.57 -6.38 -4.56
CA SER A 197 -2.56 -7.02 -3.24
C SER A 197 -1.55 -8.16 -3.12
N ALA A 198 -1.48 -9.02 -4.13
CA ALA A 198 -0.59 -10.18 -4.15
C ALA A 198 0.89 -9.81 -4.10
N ILE A 199 1.29 -8.66 -4.65
CA ILE A 199 2.67 -8.19 -4.58
C ILE A 199 2.97 -7.62 -3.18
N LEU A 200 1.98 -7.03 -2.52
CA LEU A 200 2.15 -6.30 -1.26
C LEU A 200 2.06 -7.18 -0.02
N SER A 201 1.51 -8.39 -0.15
CA SER A 201 1.67 -9.42 0.90
C SER A 201 3.15 -9.69 1.20
N TYR A 202 4.03 -9.40 0.25
CA TYR A 202 5.48 -9.53 0.37
C TYR A 202 6.20 -8.22 0.74
N ALA A 203 5.50 -7.20 1.26
CA ALA A 203 6.12 -5.90 1.56
C ALA A 203 7.19 -5.95 2.68
N TYR A 204 7.36 -7.08 3.36
CA TYR A 204 8.49 -7.35 4.25
C TYR A 204 9.82 -7.55 3.51
N MET A 205 9.81 -7.72 2.18
CA MET A 205 11.00 -7.85 1.34
C MET A 205 11.50 -6.44 0.97
N PRO A 206 12.73 -6.02 1.33
CA PRO A 206 13.17 -4.63 1.15
C PRO A 206 13.05 -4.07 -0.28
N HIS A 207 13.28 -4.85 -1.32
CA HIS A 207 13.04 -4.37 -2.70
C HIS A 207 11.56 -4.12 -3.01
N ILE A 208 10.61 -4.83 -2.37
CA ILE A 208 9.18 -4.54 -2.43
C ILE A 208 8.81 -3.42 -1.45
N GLU A 209 9.46 -3.33 -0.29
CA GLU A 209 9.33 -2.23 0.66
C GLU A 209 9.61 -0.88 -0.03
N SER A 210 10.57 -0.86 -0.95
CA SER A 210 10.87 0.31 -1.79
C SER A 210 9.69 0.75 -2.69
N ARG A 211 8.66 -0.10 -2.87
CA ARG A 211 7.43 0.14 -3.63
C ARG A 211 6.26 0.59 -2.76
N VAL A 212 6.38 0.52 -1.43
CA VAL A 212 5.30 0.88 -0.48
C VAL A 212 4.81 2.30 -0.70
N GLY A 213 5.73 3.25 -0.84
CA GLY A 213 5.37 4.65 -1.08
C GLY A 213 4.61 4.86 -2.39
N LYS A 214 4.95 4.09 -3.44
CA LYS A 214 4.25 4.11 -4.72
C LYS A 214 2.85 3.53 -4.59
N PHE A 215 2.71 2.33 -4.00
CA PHE A 215 1.41 1.73 -3.78
C PHE A 215 0.48 2.64 -2.96
N CYS A 216 0.96 3.13 -1.80
CA CYS A 216 0.14 3.98 -0.96
C CYS A 216 -0.22 5.30 -1.66
N TRP A 217 0.62 5.79 -2.58
CA TRP A 217 0.31 6.95 -3.42
C TRP A 217 -0.80 6.64 -4.42
N ASP A 218 -0.69 5.55 -5.17
CA ASP A 218 -1.71 5.14 -6.16
C ASP A 218 -3.05 4.89 -5.46
N MET A 219 -3.02 4.21 -4.31
CA MET A 219 -4.18 3.99 -3.43
C MET A 219 -4.81 5.28 -2.94
N LEU A 220 -3.98 6.23 -2.49
CA LEU A 220 -4.44 7.54 -2.06
C LEU A 220 -5.12 8.25 -3.22
N CYS A 221 -4.49 8.29 -4.41
CA CYS A 221 -5.03 8.93 -5.60
C CYS A 221 -6.37 8.31 -6.04
N ALA A 222 -6.46 6.98 -6.10
CA ALA A 222 -7.70 6.27 -6.41
C ALA A 222 -8.80 6.54 -5.37
N SER A 223 -8.42 6.77 -4.11
CA SER A 223 -9.35 7.06 -3.01
C SER A 223 -9.81 8.53 -2.94
N ILE A 224 -9.35 9.41 -3.84
CA ILE A 224 -9.74 10.82 -3.89
C ILE A 224 -11.00 10.98 -4.78
N PRO A 225 -12.18 11.35 -4.21
CA PRO A 225 -13.39 11.55 -5.00
C PRO A 225 -13.23 12.61 -6.08
N GLY A 226 -13.60 12.26 -7.30
CA GLY A 226 -13.56 13.16 -8.45
C GLY A 226 -12.16 13.53 -8.92
N LEU A 227 -11.11 12.82 -8.48
CA LEU A 227 -9.81 12.93 -9.12
C LEU A 227 -9.93 12.44 -10.56
N PRO A 228 -9.64 13.28 -11.57
CA PRO A 228 -9.75 12.85 -12.96
C PRO A 228 -8.69 11.81 -13.32
N ILE A 229 -9.07 10.87 -14.19
CA ILE A 229 -8.18 9.88 -14.80
C ILE A 229 -7.87 10.31 -16.23
N PHE A 230 -6.61 10.21 -16.66
CA PHE A 230 -6.14 10.66 -17.99
C PHE A 230 -5.21 9.63 -18.61
N GLN A 231 -5.18 9.59 -19.95
CA GLN A 231 -4.22 8.79 -20.71
C GLN A 231 -2.96 9.58 -21.06
N ASP A 232 -1.89 8.87 -21.46
CA ASP A 232 -0.62 9.48 -21.85
C ASP A 232 -0.75 10.51 -22.98
N SER A 233 -1.68 10.27 -23.90
CA SER A 233 -2.03 11.17 -25.00
C SER A 233 -2.57 12.52 -24.51
N ASP A 234 -3.32 12.53 -23.41
CA ASP A 234 -3.92 13.74 -22.84
C ASP A 234 -2.85 14.68 -22.27
N PHE A 235 -1.79 14.12 -21.68
CA PHE A 235 -0.70 14.92 -21.13
C PHE A 235 0.03 15.74 -22.19
N GLU A 236 0.31 15.13 -23.34
CA GLU A 236 0.93 15.84 -24.46
C GLU A 236 0.01 16.89 -25.05
N LYS A 237 -1.29 16.59 -25.11
CA LYS A 237 -2.32 17.48 -25.66
C LYS A 237 -2.56 18.72 -24.79
N PHE A 238 -2.59 18.57 -23.47
CA PHE A 238 -3.03 19.63 -22.55
C PHE A 238 -1.90 20.28 -21.74
N ASN A 239 -0.65 19.86 -21.93
CA ASN A 239 0.52 20.47 -21.30
C ASN A 239 0.38 20.57 -19.76
N LEU A 240 -0.18 19.52 -19.14
CA LEU A 240 -0.58 19.52 -17.74
C LEU A 240 0.63 19.72 -16.81
N SER A 241 0.45 20.56 -15.79
CA SER A 241 1.47 20.83 -14.79
C SER A 241 1.78 19.58 -13.96
N PRO A 242 3.06 19.35 -13.57
CA PRO A 242 3.45 18.28 -12.64
C PRO A 242 2.79 18.32 -11.25
N GLN A 243 2.09 19.41 -10.92
CA GLN A 243 1.46 19.62 -9.61
C GLN A 243 0.02 19.08 -9.52
N THR A 244 -0.55 18.59 -10.62
CA THR A 244 -1.83 17.89 -10.56
C THR A 244 -1.61 16.59 -9.79
N LEU A 245 -2.39 16.34 -8.73
CA LEU A 245 -2.43 15.02 -8.11
C LEU A 245 -2.92 14.05 -9.18
N LEU A 246 -2.08 13.09 -9.55
CA LEU A 246 -2.34 12.17 -10.63
C LEU A 246 -2.02 10.76 -10.12
N SER A 247 -2.91 9.83 -10.45
CA SER A 247 -2.60 8.41 -10.41
C SER A 247 -1.84 8.08 -11.70
N GLY A 248 -0.65 7.51 -11.59
CA GLY A 248 0.16 7.08 -12.74
C GLY A 248 1.35 7.93 -13.14
N HIS A 249 2.29 7.30 -13.86
CA HIS A 249 3.52 7.90 -14.37
C HIS A 249 3.29 8.44 -15.78
N ASN A 250 3.88 9.59 -16.08
CA ASN A 250 4.19 9.96 -17.45
C ASN A 250 5.67 10.34 -17.50
N LYS A 251 6.36 10.00 -18.60
CA LYS A 251 7.79 10.28 -18.82
C LYS A 251 8.18 11.75 -18.55
N ARG A 252 7.24 12.70 -18.60
CA ARG A 252 7.48 14.13 -18.37
C ARG A 252 7.15 14.63 -16.96
N VAL A 253 6.38 13.88 -16.18
CA VAL A 253 5.86 14.31 -14.87
C VAL A 253 6.24 13.27 -13.81
N GLN A 254 7.12 13.65 -12.90
CA GLN A 254 7.39 12.86 -11.70
C GLN A 254 6.30 13.13 -10.66
N PRO A 255 5.48 12.13 -10.26
CA PRO A 255 4.51 12.34 -9.20
C PRO A 255 5.18 12.76 -7.90
N ALA A 256 4.43 13.46 -7.03
CA ALA A 256 5.00 14.14 -5.86
C ALA A 256 5.78 13.20 -4.93
N TYR A 257 5.45 11.90 -4.92
CA TYR A 257 6.18 10.89 -4.16
C TYR A 257 7.62 10.62 -4.67
N HIS A 258 8.00 10.97 -5.92
CA HIS A 258 9.41 10.87 -6.35
C HIS A 258 10.32 11.79 -5.54
N LYS A 259 9.79 12.89 -4.98
CA LYS A 259 10.52 13.73 -4.02
C LYS A 259 10.70 13.04 -2.66
N MET A 260 9.92 11.99 -2.38
CA MET A 260 10.03 11.15 -1.18
C MET A 260 11.09 10.05 -1.32
N ARG A 261 11.69 9.85 -2.50
CA ARG A 261 12.91 9.04 -2.68
C ARG A 261 14.13 9.93 -2.53
N SER A 262 15.06 9.53 -1.67
CA SER A 262 16.45 9.96 -1.83
C SER A 262 16.98 9.33 -3.12
N LEU A 263 17.05 10.11 -4.20
CA LEU A 263 17.62 9.69 -5.49
C LEU A 263 19.08 9.20 -5.37
N GLN A 264 19.75 9.47 -4.24
CA GLN A 264 21.15 9.10 -4.03
C GLN A 264 21.35 7.71 -3.44
N THR A 265 20.36 7.10 -2.78
CA THR A 265 20.65 5.90 -1.95
C THR A 265 19.86 4.65 -2.29
N SER A 266 18.85 4.68 -3.16
CA SER A 266 17.98 3.52 -3.45
C SER A 266 17.35 2.86 -2.21
N ASN A 267 17.37 3.53 -1.05
CA ASN A 267 16.93 2.97 0.22
C ASN A 267 15.40 2.80 0.28
N PRO A 268 14.90 1.84 1.08
CA PRO A 268 13.48 1.67 1.35
C PRO A 268 12.80 2.93 1.91
N PHE A 269 11.47 2.96 1.81
CA PHE A 269 10.64 4.01 2.39
C PHE A 269 10.86 4.05 3.91
N LYS A 270 11.39 5.15 4.46
CA LYS A 270 11.77 5.35 5.88
C LYS A 270 13.03 4.62 6.39
N LEU A 271 14.00 4.23 5.55
CA LEU A 271 15.27 3.72 6.10
C LEU A 271 16.19 4.86 6.60
N ASN A 272 16.27 5.01 7.92
CA ASN A 272 17.29 5.70 8.73
C ASN A 272 17.59 7.20 8.51
N ASP A 273 17.16 7.84 7.43
CA ASP A 273 17.27 9.30 7.32
C ASP A 273 16.03 9.98 7.90
N THR A 274 16.12 10.37 9.18
CA THR A 274 15.12 11.20 9.88
C THR A 274 14.75 12.51 9.16
N LYS A 275 15.41 12.84 8.04
CA LYS A 275 15.14 14.01 7.21
C LYS A 275 14.18 13.78 6.04
N SER A 276 13.93 12.54 5.59
CA SER A 276 13.25 12.29 4.29
C SER A 276 11.82 11.77 4.36
N ILE A 277 11.22 11.59 5.55
CA ILE A 277 9.79 11.28 5.68
C ILE A 277 8.99 12.56 5.41
N GLU A 278 8.75 12.83 4.14
CA GLU A 278 7.98 13.98 3.67
C GLU A 278 6.49 13.69 3.81
N TYR A 279 5.94 14.05 4.96
CA TYR A 279 4.51 14.28 5.09
C TYR A 279 4.06 15.31 4.06
N PHE A 280 2.87 15.13 3.49
CA PHE A 280 2.34 16.02 2.48
C PHE A 280 0.86 16.30 2.72
N CYS A 281 0.38 17.45 2.25
CA CYS A 281 -1.00 17.84 2.46
C CYS A 281 -1.85 17.48 1.25
N VAL A 282 -2.89 16.66 1.44
CA VAL A 282 -3.90 16.35 0.43
C VAL A 282 -5.27 16.74 0.96
N ARG A 283 -5.94 17.65 0.25
CA ARG A 283 -7.30 18.13 0.59
C ARG A 283 -7.46 18.51 2.08
N GLY A 284 -6.42 19.13 2.65
CA GLY A 284 -6.40 19.59 4.04
C GLY A 284 -6.00 18.54 5.08
N CYS A 285 -5.76 17.30 4.66
CA CYS A 285 -5.24 16.23 5.52
C CYS A 285 -3.72 16.10 5.34
N LEU A 286 -3.00 15.90 6.43
CA LEU A 286 -1.58 15.57 6.41
C LEU A 286 -1.42 14.05 6.21
N VAL A 287 -0.82 13.63 5.11
CA VAL A 287 -0.71 12.22 4.75
C VAL A 287 0.72 11.75 4.95
N THR A 288 0.87 10.51 5.45
CA THR A 288 2.12 9.76 5.43
C THR A 288 1.83 8.31 5.10
N PHE A 289 2.87 7.58 4.68
CA PHE A 289 2.79 6.16 4.40
C PHE A 289 3.65 5.39 5.40
N CYS A 290 3.42 4.10 5.52
CA CYS A 290 4.24 3.20 6.32
C CYS A 290 4.13 1.79 5.75
N VAL A 291 4.98 0.90 6.21
CA VAL A 291 4.95 -0.49 5.74
C VAL A 291 3.85 -1.26 6.45
N ARG A 292 3.67 -1.07 7.76
CA ARG A 292 2.80 -1.92 8.58
C ARG A 292 2.10 -1.12 9.68
N LEU A 293 0.82 -1.43 9.94
CA LEU A 293 0.05 -0.92 11.08
C LEU A 293 -0.56 -2.04 11.93
N GLY A 294 -0.56 -3.29 11.46
CA GLY A 294 -1.21 -4.41 12.13
C GLY A 294 -0.72 -4.75 13.55
N GLU A 295 0.48 -4.31 13.98
CA GLU A 295 0.91 -4.45 15.38
C GLU A 295 0.79 -3.13 16.15
N PRO A 296 0.35 -3.15 17.43
CA PRO A 296 0.17 -1.95 18.24
C PRO A 296 1.40 -1.03 18.32
N ILE A 297 2.60 -1.61 18.27
CA ILE A 297 3.83 -0.84 18.37
C ILE A 297 4.09 0.05 17.15
N TYR A 298 3.72 -0.40 15.95
CA TYR A 298 3.82 0.42 14.74
C TYR A 298 2.77 1.53 14.76
N VAL A 299 1.56 1.25 15.25
CA VAL A 299 0.53 2.29 15.46
C VAL A 299 1.05 3.35 16.43
N ALA A 300 1.60 2.95 17.57
CA ALA A 300 2.17 3.85 18.56
C ALA A 300 3.26 4.75 17.96
N HIS A 301 4.19 4.14 17.19
CA HIS A 301 5.23 4.85 16.47
C HIS A 301 4.65 5.90 15.50
N GLU A 302 3.79 5.47 14.58
CA GLU A 302 3.30 6.31 13.49
C GLU A 302 2.36 7.41 13.97
N VAL A 303 1.49 7.12 14.96
CA VAL A 303 0.63 8.13 15.59
C VAL A 303 1.46 9.18 16.32
N GLU A 304 2.47 8.80 17.09
CA GLU A 304 3.36 9.76 17.75
C GLU A 304 4.08 10.65 16.75
N GLN A 305 4.61 10.06 15.69
CA GLN A 305 5.26 10.79 14.60
C GLN A 305 4.30 11.79 13.93
N MET A 306 3.08 11.36 13.59
CA MET A 306 2.06 12.20 12.98
C MET A 306 1.65 13.37 13.90
N VAL A 307 1.38 13.12 15.18
CA VAL A 307 1.02 14.16 16.15
C VAL A 307 2.15 15.18 16.29
N ARG A 308 3.39 14.70 16.41
CA ARG A 308 4.57 15.57 16.50
C ARG A 308 4.71 16.46 15.26
N LYS A 309 4.46 15.92 14.06
CA LYS A 309 4.52 16.68 12.82
C LYS A 309 3.41 17.73 12.75
N ILE A 310 2.17 17.33 13.06
CA ILE A 310 1.02 18.25 13.10
C ILE A 310 1.28 19.39 14.09
N ARG A 311 1.75 19.11 15.31
CA ARG A 311 2.05 20.15 16.32
C ARG A 311 3.16 21.12 15.90
N ARG A 312 4.10 20.69 15.06
CA ARG A 312 5.24 21.52 14.61
C ARG A 312 4.93 22.42 13.42
N GLY A 313 3.96 22.08 12.58
CA GLY A 313 3.74 22.82 11.32
C GLY A 313 2.30 22.84 10.80
N GLY A 314 1.36 22.20 11.48
CA GLY A 314 -0.06 22.17 11.09
C GLY A 314 -0.87 23.32 11.70
N PRO A 315 -1.93 23.79 11.02
CA PRO A 315 -2.96 24.61 11.64
C PRO A 315 -3.56 23.90 12.87
N SER A 316 -4.00 24.67 13.88
CA SER A 316 -4.81 24.13 14.99
C SER A 316 -6.02 23.37 14.42
N GLY A 317 -6.22 22.12 14.81
CA GLY A 317 -7.32 21.30 14.27
C GLY A 317 -6.97 20.59 12.95
N SER A 318 -5.77 20.02 12.82
CA SER A 318 -5.38 19.24 11.64
C SER A 318 -5.79 17.77 11.75
N VAL A 319 -6.00 17.12 10.61
CA VAL A 319 -6.23 15.68 10.48
C VAL A 319 -5.06 15.07 9.72
N GLY A 320 -4.58 13.93 10.22
CA GLY A 320 -3.53 13.11 9.64
C GLY A 320 -4.10 11.79 9.13
N ILE A 321 -3.57 11.31 8.01
CA ILE A 321 -3.88 10.00 7.40
C ILE A 321 -2.58 9.21 7.33
N ILE A 322 -2.58 7.99 7.85
CA ILE A 322 -1.45 7.07 7.83
C ILE A 322 -1.89 5.82 7.05
N LEU A 323 -1.35 5.62 5.85
CA LEU A 323 -1.65 4.45 5.02
C LEU A 323 -0.51 3.44 5.06
N SER A 324 -0.85 2.16 5.19
CA SER A 324 0.08 1.04 5.17
C SER A 324 0.02 0.26 3.85
N SER A 325 1.14 -0.34 3.43
CA SER A 325 1.12 -1.32 2.33
C SER A 325 0.33 -2.58 2.64
N GLN A 326 0.06 -2.87 3.92
CA GLN A 326 -0.79 -3.97 4.34
C GLN A 326 -2.29 -3.67 4.19
N GLN A 327 -2.65 -2.62 3.44
CA GLN A 327 -4.04 -2.24 3.19
C GLN A 327 -4.75 -1.86 4.50
N GLU A 328 -4.02 -1.13 5.34
CA GLU A 328 -4.49 -0.64 6.64
C GLU A 328 -4.40 0.89 6.69
N LEU A 329 -5.27 1.48 7.48
CA LEU A 329 -5.40 2.92 7.69
C LEU A 329 -5.47 3.24 9.18
N VAL A 330 -4.75 4.28 9.59
CA VAL A 330 -5.00 4.99 10.85
C VAL A 330 -5.20 6.48 10.57
N VAL A 331 -6.25 7.05 11.15
CA VAL A 331 -6.54 8.48 11.06
C VAL A 331 -6.24 9.14 12.40
N VAL A 332 -5.57 10.28 12.39
CA VAL A 332 -5.18 11.03 13.59
C VAL A 332 -5.79 12.43 13.54
N ALA A 333 -6.43 12.89 14.61
CA ALA A 333 -6.91 14.26 14.73
C ALA A 333 -6.23 14.93 15.94
N VAL A 334 -5.69 16.12 15.72
CA VAL A 334 -5.06 16.93 16.77
C VAL A 334 -5.79 18.26 16.88
N ASP A 335 -6.38 18.51 18.06
CA ASP A 335 -7.06 19.76 18.38
C ASP A 335 -6.48 20.36 19.66
N GLY A 336 -5.59 21.34 19.50
CA GLY A 336 -4.79 21.88 20.61
C GLY A 336 -3.92 20.79 21.25
N LEU A 337 -4.21 20.48 22.52
CA LEU A 337 -3.53 19.42 23.27
C LEU A 337 -4.19 18.05 23.07
N GLU A 338 -5.46 18.01 22.69
CA GLU A 338 -6.21 16.77 22.56
C GLU A 338 -5.80 16.01 21.30
N VAL A 339 -5.55 14.72 21.48
CA VAL A 339 -5.19 13.79 20.41
C VAL A 339 -6.24 12.70 20.35
N ARG A 340 -6.78 12.47 19.15
CA ARG A 340 -7.68 11.35 18.86
C ARG A 340 -7.13 10.58 17.68
N HIS A 341 -7.30 9.27 17.65
CA HIS A 341 -7.03 8.49 16.45
C HIS A 341 -7.99 7.33 16.29
N SER A 342 -8.15 6.83 15.06
CA SER A 342 -8.94 5.63 14.81
C SER A 342 -8.22 4.38 15.32
N PRO A 343 -8.90 3.25 15.54
CA PRO A 343 -8.21 1.96 15.51
C PRO A 343 -7.57 1.74 14.13
N VAL A 344 -6.81 0.65 13.98
CA VAL A 344 -6.36 0.19 12.66
C VAL A 344 -7.58 -0.25 11.88
N LEU A 345 -7.82 0.38 10.73
CA LEU A 345 -8.94 0.11 9.86
C LEU A 345 -8.46 -0.59 8.61
N ASP A 346 -9.11 -1.68 8.24
CA ASP A 346 -8.90 -2.33 6.95
C ASP A 346 -9.50 -1.46 5.84
N ILE A 347 -8.81 -1.40 4.68
CA ILE A 347 -9.33 -0.75 3.48
C ILE A 347 -9.67 -1.76 2.37
N ARG A 348 -9.49 -3.06 2.59
CA ARG A 348 -9.88 -4.13 1.65
C ARG A 348 -11.36 -4.09 1.31
N ALA A 349 -11.68 -4.68 0.17
CA ALA A 349 -13.05 -5.01 -0.18
C ALA A 349 -13.59 -6.05 0.82
N THR A 350 -14.83 -5.88 1.26
CA THR A 350 -15.48 -6.74 2.26
C THR A 350 -16.80 -7.24 1.69
N ASP A 351 -16.91 -8.54 1.42
CA ASP A 351 -18.06 -9.08 0.69
C ASP A 351 -19.39 -8.93 1.45
N ASP A 352 -19.34 -8.81 2.78
CA ASP A 352 -20.51 -8.64 3.65
C ASP A 352 -21.00 -7.19 3.77
N ALA A 353 -20.27 -6.21 3.23
CA ALA A 353 -20.62 -4.79 3.34
C ALA A 353 -21.31 -4.26 2.07
N PRO A 354 -22.25 -3.29 2.19
CA PRO A 354 -22.82 -2.61 1.03
C PRO A 354 -21.73 -2.01 0.14
N GLY A 355 -21.80 -2.32 -1.16
CA GLY A 355 -20.79 -1.88 -2.12
C GLY A 355 -19.40 -2.46 -1.92
N ARG A 356 -19.27 -3.46 -1.04
CA ARG A 356 -18.02 -4.06 -0.58
C ARG A 356 -17.07 -3.10 0.12
N ALA A 357 -17.55 -1.94 0.57
CA ALA A 357 -16.72 -0.90 1.18
C ALA A 357 -16.53 -1.12 2.68
N SER A 358 -15.28 -1.29 3.11
CA SER A 358 -14.92 -1.32 4.54
C SER A 358 -15.02 0.06 5.20
N ASP A 359 -15.10 0.09 6.53
CA ASP A 359 -15.12 1.33 7.32
C ASP A 359 -13.89 2.21 7.05
N GLY A 360 -12.71 1.59 6.92
CA GLY A 360 -11.48 2.31 6.59
C GLY A 360 -11.55 2.95 5.21
N ARG A 361 -12.17 2.27 4.24
CA ARG A 361 -12.39 2.80 2.89
C ARG A 361 -13.35 3.99 2.91
N LEU A 362 -14.51 3.84 3.54
CA LEU A 362 -15.50 4.91 3.68
C LEU A 362 -14.90 6.15 4.35
N LEU A 363 -14.13 5.94 5.42
CA LEU A 363 -13.45 7.02 6.13
C LEU A 363 -12.37 7.69 5.27
N LEU A 364 -11.54 6.93 4.56
CA LEU A 364 -10.52 7.49 3.67
C LEU A 364 -11.13 8.38 2.60
N THR A 365 -12.13 7.85 1.88
CA THR A 365 -12.87 8.57 0.83
C THR A 365 -13.58 9.80 1.38
N HIS A 366 -14.12 9.72 2.61
CA HIS A 366 -14.72 10.86 3.31
C HIS A 366 -13.71 11.97 3.62
N LEU A 367 -12.56 11.63 4.20
CA LEU A 367 -11.53 12.60 4.57
C LEU A 367 -10.92 13.27 3.33
N LEU A 368 -10.85 12.53 2.23
CA LEU A 368 -10.34 13.02 0.96
C LEU A 368 -11.42 13.70 0.11
N ARG A 369 -12.65 13.93 0.59
CA ARG A 369 -13.64 14.68 -0.19
C ARG A 369 -13.22 16.16 -0.35
N PRO A 370 -13.67 16.85 -1.41
CA PRO A 370 -13.34 18.26 -1.59
C PRO A 370 -13.97 19.08 -0.45
N SER A 371 -13.14 19.62 0.45
CA SER A 371 -13.59 20.45 1.57
C SER A 371 -13.37 21.93 1.25
N THR A 372 -14.44 22.73 1.39
CA THR A 372 -14.37 24.19 1.24
C THR A 372 -13.92 24.90 2.53
N GLY A 373 -13.67 24.14 3.61
CA GLY A 373 -13.27 24.61 4.94
C GLY A 373 -12.64 23.50 5.80
N VAL A 374 -12.60 23.71 7.12
CA VAL A 374 -12.10 22.72 8.09
C VAL A 374 -13.00 21.47 8.05
N LEU A 375 -12.37 20.29 8.07
CA LEU A 375 -13.08 19.02 8.06
C LEU A 375 -14.06 18.95 9.25
N PRO A 376 -15.37 18.75 9.01
CA PRO A 376 -16.36 18.68 10.07
C PRO A 376 -16.23 17.33 10.78
N LEU A 377 -15.53 17.32 11.91
CA LEU A 377 -15.47 16.14 12.79
C LEU A 377 -16.55 16.29 13.87
N PRO A 378 -17.34 15.23 14.19
CA PRO A 378 -18.51 15.34 15.06
C PRO A 378 -18.23 15.87 16.48
N TRP A 379 -17.04 15.58 17.03
CA TRP A 379 -16.63 16.02 18.37
C TRP A 379 -15.93 17.38 18.38
N ARG A 380 -15.67 18.02 17.23
CA ARG A 380 -15.10 19.36 17.24
C ARG A 380 -16.16 20.35 17.67
N SER A 381 -15.82 21.18 18.64
CA SER A 381 -16.61 22.36 18.95
C SER A 381 -16.83 23.14 17.66
N PRO A 382 -18.08 23.53 17.33
CA PRO A 382 -18.33 24.39 16.18
C PRO A 382 -17.44 25.61 16.33
N GLN A 383 -16.43 25.74 15.46
CA GLN A 383 -15.70 26.99 15.45
C GLN A 383 -16.71 28.08 15.11
N PRO A 384 -16.78 29.18 15.87
CA PRO A 384 -17.61 30.31 15.50
C PRO A 384 -17.22 30.62 14.07
N HIS A 385 -18.15 30.43 13.13
CA HIS A 385 -17.92 30.68 11.72
C HIS A 385 -17.32 32.07 11.68
N ARG A 386 -16.01 32.18 11.45
CA ARG A 386 -15.44 33.45 11.06
C ARG A 386 -16.18 33.70 9.77
N PRO A 387 -17.10 34.69 9.71
CA PRO A 387 -17.73 35.00 8.44
C PRO A 387 -16.53 35.17 7.52
N LEU A 388 -16.46 34.35 6.47
CA LEU A 388 -15.58 34.68 5.36
C LEU A 388 -15.89 36.13 5.11
N SER A 389 -14.95 37.03 5.43
CA SER A 389 -15.16 38.44 5.20
C SER A 389 -15.72 38.51 3.80
N GLU A 390 -16.91 39.08 3.68
CA GLU A 390 -17.61 39.38 2.43
C GLU A 390 -16.82 40.42 1.62
N SER A 391 -15.49 40.38 1.68
CA SER A 391 -14.59 41.05 0.78
C SER A 391 -14.44 40.17 -0.45
N SER A 392 -15.38 40.29 -1.38
CA SER A 392 -15.07 40.86 -2.69
C SER A 392 -16.15 40.49 -3.72
N SER A 393 -16.86 41.55 -4.14
CA SER A 393 -17.50 41.74 -5.45
C SER A 393 -18.46 40.66 -5.95
N CYS A 394 -19.75 40.92 -5.75
CA CYS A 394 -20.76 41.15 -6.79
C CYS A 394 -20.32 40.90 -8.26
N MET A 395 -19.93 39.67 -8.58
CA MET A 395 -20.19 39.10 -9.90
C MET A 395 -21.42 38.24 -9.69
N GLU A 396 -22.48 38.50 -10.46
CA GLU A 396 -23.65 37.64 -10.53
C GLU A 396 -23.18 36.20 -10.79
N ALA A 397 -23.11 35.39 -9.73
CA ALA A 397 -22.64 34.03 -9.84
C ALA A 397 -23.61 33.30 -10.76
N LEU A 398 -23.08 32.71 -11.84
CA LEU A 398 -23.88 31.89 -12.73
C LEU A 398 -24.65 30.84 -11.90
N PRO A 399 -25.95 30.61 -12.19
CA PRO A 399 -26.70 29.57 -11.53
C PRO A 399 -25.95 28.22 -11.61
N PRO A 400 -25.95 27.40 -10.54
CA PRO A 400 -25.25 26.11 -10.54
C PRO A 400 -25.61 25.22 -11.72
N GLU A 401 -26.83 25.32 -12.24
CA GLU A 401 -27.33 24.60 -13.40
C GLU A 401 -26.59 25.01 -14.68
N VAL A 402 -26.35 26.31 -14.87
CA VAL A 402 -25.59 26.84 -16.00
C VAL A 402 -24.14 26.41 -15.90
N LEU A 403 -23.56 26.46 -14.70
CA LEU A 403 -22.19 25.96 -14.48
C LEU A 403 -22.07 24.46 -14.78
N ARG A 404 -23.07 23.65 -14.40
CA ARG A 404 -23.09 22.22 -14.74
C ARG A 404 -23.13 21.99 -16.25
N ILE A 405 -23.94 22.77 -16.98
CA ILE A 405 -23.97 22.71 -18.46
C ILE A 405 -22.59 23.08 -19.03
N ILE A 406 -21.97 24.16 -18.56
CA ILE A 406 -20.63 24.57 -19.01
C ILE A 406 -19.61 23.46 -18.75
N ILE A 407 -19.60 22.91 -17.54
CA ILE A 407 -18.69 21.82 -17.15
C ILE A 407 -18.92 20.59 -18.02
N GLN A 408 -20.18 20.26 -18.35
CA GLN A 408 -20.52 19.10 -19.18
C GLN A 408 -19.91 19.17 -20.59
N TYR A 409 -19.84 20.37 -21.18
CA TYR A 409 -19.24 20.58 -22.50
C TYR A 409 -17.76 20.99 -22.46
N ALA A 410 -17.17 21.08 -21.28
CA ALA A 410 -15.75 21.37 -21.15
C ALA A 410 -14.94 20.14 -21.56
N ASP A 411 -14.03 20.29 -22.52
CA ASP A 411 -12.98 19.29 -22.77
C ASP A 411 -12.10 19.10 -21.53
N THR A 412 -11.25 18.08 -21.55
CA THR A 412 -10.35 17.77 -20.42
C THR A 412 -9.51 18.98 -19.96
N GLY A 413 -8.93 19.74 -20.89
CA GLY A 413 -8.11 20.91 -20.57
C GLY A 413 -8.93 22.03 -19.91
N ALA A 414 -10.09 22.36 -20.46
CA ALA A 414 -11.02 23.35 -19.94
C ALA A 414 -11.58 22.92 -18.58
N TYR A 415 -11.89 21.64 -18.39
CA TYR A 415 -12.35 21.08 -17.12
C TYR A 415 -11.32 21.27 -16.00
N LEU A 416 -10.04 21.00 -16.30
CA LEU A 416 -8.95 21.22 -15.34
C LEU A 416 -8.76 22.70 -15.03
N ALA A 417 -8.86 23.57 -16.04
CA ALA A 417 -8.83 25.02 -15.83
C ALA A 417 -10.00 25.48 -14.93
N LEU A 418 -11.21 24.97 -15.15
CA LEU A 418 -12.40 25.27 -14.33
C LEU A 418 -12.22 24.85 -12.87
N CYS A 419 -11.54 23.73 -12.60
CA CYS A 419 -11.21 23.29 -11.25
C CYS A 419 -10.31 24.29 -10.47
N LEU A 420 -9.63 25.20 -11.17
CA LEU A 420 -8.75 26.22 -10.57
C LEU A 420 -9.44 27.58 -10.40
N VAL A 421 -10.59 27.82 -11.04
CA VAL A 421 -11.26 29.14 -11.06
C VAL A 421 -11.80 29.53 -9.69
N SER A 422 -12.56 28.65 -9.04
CA SER A 422 -13.14 28.92 -7.72
C SER A 422 -13.43 27.63 -6.96
N ARG A 423 -13.58 27.73 -5.62
CA ARG A 423 -13.95 26.59 -4.78
C ARG A 423 -15.31 25.99 -5.16
N SER A 424 -16.28 26.83 -5.53
CA SER A 424 -17.63 26.40 -5.90
C SER A 424 -17.64 25.65 -7.24
N ILE A 425 -16.96 26.20 -8.26
CA ILE A 425 -16.82 25.53 -9.56
C ILE A 425 -16.06 24.22 -9.40
N ARG A 426 -14.95 24.23 -8.66
CA ARG A 426 -14.19 23.02 -8.34
C ARG A 426 -15.04 21.96 -7.67
N SER A 427 -15.91 22.34 -6.72
CA SER A 427 -16.82 21.39 -6.07
C SER A 427 -17.81 20.77 -7.05
N LEU A 428 -18.30 21.53 -8.03
CA LEU A 428 -19.20 21.02 -9.07
C LEU A 428 -18.48 20.08 -10.04
N CYS A 429 -17.23 20.41 -10.41
CA CYS A 429 -16.39 19.53 -11.22
C CYS A 429 -16.17 18.19 -10.49
N LEU A 430 -15.64 18.24 -9.27
CA LEU A 430 -15.28 17.04 -8.50
C LEU A 430 -16.48 16.18 -8.04
N ALA A 431 -17.71 16.70 -8.16
CA ALA A 431 -18.92 15.92 -7.94
C ALA A 431 -19.20 14.91 -9.07
N ASN A 432 -18.65 15.15 -10.27
CA ASN A 432 -18.85 14.33 -11.45
C ASN A 432 -17.48 13.75 -11.87
N PRO A 433 -17.16 12.50 -11.50
CA PRO A 433 -15.88 11.89 -11.82
C PRO A 433 -15.66 11.86 -13.34
N ARG A 434 -14.41 12.05 -13.76
CA ARG A 434 -14.02 12.07 -15.17
C ARG A 434 -12.90 11.09 -15.48
N VAL A 435 -13.00 10.50 -16.66
CA VAL A 435 -12.03 9.59 -17.26
C VAL A 435 -11.83 10.08 -18.68
N GLY A 436 -10.69 10.69 -18.99
CA GLY A 436 -10.48 11.41 -20.26
C GLY A 436 -11.62 12.39 -20.56
N ASP A 437 -12.15 12.29 -21.78
CA ASP A 437 -13.29 13.09 -22.26
C ASP A 437 -14.67 12.48 -21.89
N TYR A 438 -14.72 11.60 -20.89
CA TYR A 438 -15.95 10.98 -20.38
C TYR A 438 -16.28 11.46 -18.96
N THR A 439 -17.54 11.81 -18.73
CA THR A 439 -18.08 12.07 -17.40
C THR A 439 -18.83 10.84 -16.91
N ILE A 440 -18.33 10.20 -15.86
CA ILE A 440 -18.92 8.97 -15.30
C ILE A 440 -20.25 9.28 -14.64
N LEU A 441 -21.28 8.51 -14.98
CA LEU A 441 -22.64 8.67 -14.48
C LEU A 441 -23.00 7.61 -13.43
N ARG A 442 -22.67 6.34 -13.70
CA ARG A 442 -23.00 5.20 -12.83
C ARG A 442 -22.15 3.98 -13.19
N LYS A 443 -21.97 3.08 -12.22
CA LYS A 443 -21.42 1.74 -12.46
C LYS A 443 -22.42 0.85 -13.19
N VAL A 444 -21.95 -0.02 -14.08
CA VAL A 444 -22.78 -1.10 -14.65
C VAL A 444 -22.90 -2.22 -13.61
N PRO A 445 -24.11 -2.65 -13.22
CA PRO A 445 -24.29 -3.74 -12.26
C PRO A 445 -23.56 -5.01 -12.69
N ASN A 446 -22.99 -5.73 -11.73
CA ASN A 446 -22.25 -7.00 -11.90
C ASN A 446 -20.89 -6.93 -12.62
N PHE A 447 -20.49 -5.77 -13.14
CA PHE A 447 -19.16 -5.59 -13.72
C PHE A 447 -18.30 -4.77 -12.76
N GLU A 448 -17.09 -5.24 -12.44
CA GLU A 448 -16.28 -4.60 -11.40
C GLU A 448 -15.74 -3.22 -11.80
N SER A 449 -15.37 -3.05 -13.08
CA SER A 449 -14.67 -1.87 -13.59
C SER A 449 -15.34 -1.22 -14.82
N ILE A 450 -16.62 -1.49 -15.05
CA ILE A 450 -17.37 -0.96 -16.19
C ILE A 450 -18.37 0.09 -15.74
N PHE A 451 -18.37 1.22 -16.44
CA PHE A 451 -19.17 2.38 -16.09
C PHE A 451 -19.94 2.92 -17.28
N VAL A 452 -21.17 3.38 -17.04
CA VAL A 452 -21.86 4.24 -17.98
C VAL A 452 -21.35 5.67 -17.79
N ALA A 453 -20.86 6.24 -18.87
CA ALA A 453 -20.32 7.58 -18.92
C ALA A 453 -20.96 8.39 -20.05
N ARG A 454 -20.83 9.71 -19.98
CA ARG A 454 -21.27 10.62 -21.03
C ARG A 454 -20.05 11.19 -21.73
N SER A 455 -19.97 11.01 -23.04
CA SER A 455 -18.92 11.63 -23.86
C SER A 455 -19.13 13.14 -23.96
N VAL A 456 -18.04 13.91 -23.88
CA VAL A 456 -18.07 15.37 -24.07
C VAL A 456 -18.37 15.76 -25.52
N ASP A 457 -17.99 14.92 -26.49
CA ASP A 457 -18.07 15.24 -27.92
C ASP A 457 -19.50 15.21 -28.48
N ASP A 458 -20.24 14.14 -28.19
CA ASP A 458 -21.56 13.88 -28.75
C ASP A 458 -22.68 13.89 -27.69
N ASN A 459 -22.31 14.00 -26.40
CA ASN A 459 -23.23 13.99 -25.28
C ASN A 459 -24.05 12.69 -25.16
N VAL A 460 -23.59 11.59 -25.77
CA VAL A 460 -24.24 10.28 -25.75
C VAL A 460 -23.75 9.46 -24.55
N GLU A 461 -24.64 8.65 -23.96
CA GLU A 461 -24.24 7.66 -22.96
C GLU A 461 -23.48 6.52 -23.63
N LYS A 462 -22.28 6.24 -23.13
CA LYS A 462 -21.39 5.19 -23.59
C LYS A 462 -20.96 4.34 -22.41
N THR A 463 -20.50 3.14 -22.70
CA THR A 463 -19.93 2.25 -21.68
C THR A 463 -18.41 2.31 -21.78
N VAL A 464 -17.75 2.53 -20.65
CA VAL A 464 -16.31 2.64 -20.54
C VAL A 464 -15.82 1.60 -19.55
N GLU A 465 -14.89 0.76 -19.99
CA GLU A 465 -14.15 -0.16 -19.13
C GLU A 465 -12.87 0.50 -18.66
N LEU A 466 -12.54 0.33 -17.38
CA LEU A 466 -11.29 0.79 -16.78
C LEU A 466 -10.47 -0.39 -16.29
N TRP A 467 -9.15 -0.30 -16.41
CA TRP A 467 -8.26 -1.27 -15.77
C TRP A 467 -6.95 -0.62 -15.34
N TRP A 468 -6.30 -1.23 -14.35
CA TRP A 468 -5.00 -0.81 -13.89
C TRP A 468 -3.91 -1.57 -14.65
N GLN A 469 -3.15 -0.87 -15.48
CA GLN A 469 -2.00 -1.44 -16.15
C GLN A 469 -0.78 -1.37 -15.23
N SER A 470 -0.41 -2.49 -14.61
CA SER A 470 0.86 -2.64 -13.90
C SER A 470 2.01 -2.76 -14.90
N ASN A 471 3.06 -1.95 -14.75
CA ASN A 471 4.28 -2.10 -15.53
C ASN A 471 5.28 -2.96 -14.74
N GLU A 472 5.21 -4.28 -14.93
CA GLU A 472 6.01 -5.24 -14.16
C GLU A 472 7.49 -5.25 -14.56
N ILE A 473 7.80 -4.85 -15.79
CA ILE A 473 9.12 -5.02 -16.41
C ILE A 473 10.11 -3.95 -15.92
N ASP A 474 9.64 -2.72 -15.68
CA ASP A 474 10.48 -1.63 -15.19
C ASP A 474 10.11 -1.26 -13.75
N TYR A 475 11.00 -1.63 -12.83
CA TYR A 475 10.91 -1.32 -11.39
C TYR A 475 10.75 0.17 -11.08
N SER A 476 11.00 1.05 -12.05
CA SER A 476 10.85 2.50 -11.92
C SER A 476 9.53 3.06 -12.47
N ASP A 477 8.80 2.33 -13.33
CA ASP A 477 7.58 2.83 -13.96
C ASP A 477 6.37 2.62 -13.05
N HIS A 478 5.45 3.59 -13.03
CA HIS A 478 4.19 3.42 -12.30
C HIS A 478 3.20 2.58 -13.06
N GLY A 479 2.30 1.95 -12.31
CA GLY A 479 1.06 1.53 -12.95
C GLY A 479 0.25 2.75 -13.36
N LYS A 480 -0.65 2.59 -14.30
CA LYS A 480 -1.53 3.67 -14.76
C LYS A 480 -2.93 3.12 -15.02
N TRP A 481 -3.90 4.00 -14.89
CA TRP A 481 -5.26 3.70 -15.32
C TRP A 481 -5.34 3.82 -16.83
N GLU A 482 -5.81 2.75 -17.46
CA GLU A 482 -6.21 2.74 -18.86
C GLU A 482 -7.72 2.58 -18.94
N PHE A 483 -8.29 2.99 -20.07
CA PHE A 483 -9.71 2.85 -20.32
C PHE A 483 -10.00 2.73 -21.82
N GLU A 484 -11.12 2.09 -22.15
CA GLU A 484 -11.63 2.02 -23.51
C GLU A 484 -13.16 2.04 -23.57
N GLU A 485 -13.72 2.50 -24.69
CA GLU A 485 -15.14 2.36 -24.97
C GLU A 485 -15.43 0.90 -25.32
N VAL A 486 -16.41 0.30 -24.64
CA VAL A 486 -16.87 -1.07 -24.90
C VAL A 486 -18.34 -1.05 -25.27
N SER A 487 -18.76 -1.91 -26.19
CA SER A 487 -20.19 -2.10 -26.47
C SER A 487 -20.79 -3.09 -25.46
N LEU A 488 -22.06 -2.90 -25.08
CA LEU A 488 -22.76 -3.87 -24.23
C LEU A 488 -22.90 -5.24 -24.89
N GLU A 489 -22.81 -5.30 -26.23
CA GLU A 489 -22.88 -6.54 -27.01
C GLU A 489 -21.58 -7.36 -26.89
N GLU A 490 -20.43 -6.70 -26.71
CA GLU A 490 -19.12 -7.35 -26.51
C GLU A 490 -18.96 -7.94 -25.12
N LEU A 491 -19.70 -7.43 -24.13
CA LEU A 491 -19.56 -7.86 -22.73
C LEU A 491 -20.13 -9.26 -22.43
N GLY A 492 -20.81 -9.89 -23.39
CA GLY A 492 -21.51 -11.16 -23.19
C GLY A 492 -22.63 -11.05 -22.14
N GLU A 493 -23.51 -12.04 -22.08
CA GLU A 493 -24.33 -12.19 -20.86
C GLU A 493 -23.40 -12.74 -19.75
N PRO A 494 -23.40 -12.13 -18.56
CA PRO A 494 -22.49 -12.49 -17.46
C PRO A 494 -22.64 -13.93 -16.95
#